data_AF-A0A5C9EHL1-F1
#
_entry.id   AF-A0A5C9EHL1-F1
#
_cell.length_a   1.000
_cell.length_b   1.000
_cell.length_c   1.000
_cell.angle_alpha   90.00
_cell.angle_beta   90.00
_cell.angle_gamma   90.00
#
_symmetry.space_group_name_H-M   'P 1'
#
loop_
_entity.id
_entity.type
_entity.pdbx_description
1 polymer ?
#
loop_
_entity_poly.entity_id
_entity_poly.type
_entity_poly.pdbx_seq_one_letter_code
_entity_poly.pdbx_strand_id
1 'polypeptide(L)'
;MKKISADYERVLEENLKNELIWLEEEFDLLFKSKKDELTDEDIKLGNQILNNIIDNLNLINDEDLLTSLALSLERIENSYPEFF
;
A
#
# COMPACT_ATOMS: atom_id res chain seq x y z
N MET A 1 -17.56 -31.33 -3.58
CA MET A 1 -17.18 -30.11 -4.34
C MET A 1 -17.15 -28.96 -3.35
N LYS A 2 -15.97 -28.49 -2.95
CA LYS A 2 -15.77 -27.32 -2.06
C LYS A 2 -14.32 -26.79 -2.11
N LYS A 3 -13.65 -26.91 -3.27
CA LYS A 3 -12.22 -26.57 -3.42
C LYS A 3 -11.97 -25.22 -4.09
N ILE A 4 -12.95 -24.72 -4.85
CA ILE A 4 -12.78 -23.54 -5.71
C ILE A 4 -12.76 -22.22 -4.91
N SER A 5 -13.49 -22.09 -3.80
CA SER A 5 -13.53 -20.82 -3.06
C SER A 5 -12.25 -20.55 -2.26
N ALA A 6 -11.68 -21.59 -1.64
CA ALA A 6 -10.44 -21.45 -0.87
C ALA A 6 -9.23 -21.11 -1.75
N ASP A 7 -9.16 -21.67 -2.96
CA ASP A 7 -8.10 -21.32 -3.93
C ASP A 7 -8.25 -19.86 -4.41
N TYR A 8 -9.48 -19.37 -4.56
CA TYR A 8 -9.76 -17.99 -4.96
C TYR A 8 -9.42 -16.97 -3.87
N GLU A 9 -9.84 -17.22 -2.62
CA GLU A 9 -9.53 -16.37 -1.46
C GLU A 9 -8.01 -16.24 -1.26
N ARG A 10 -7.28 -17.36 -1.34
CA ARG A 10 -5.82 -17.35 -1.24
C ARG A 10 -5.16 -16.53 -2.36
N VAL A 11 -5.60 -16.69 -3.60
CA VAL A 11 -5.03 -15.94 -4.74
C VAL A 11 -5.31 -14.44 -4.59
N LEU A 12 -6.49 -14.06 -4.10
CA LEU A 12 -6.82 -12.67 -3.82
C LEU A 12 -5.90 -12.10 -2.73
N GLU A 13 -5.70 -12.84 -1.65
CA GLU A 13 -4.82 -12.45 -0.54
C GLU A 13 -3.36 -12.29 -0.99
N GLU A 14 -2.85 -13.24 -1.77
CA GLU A 14 -1.49 -13.18 -2.35
C GLU A 14 -1.31 -11.98 -3.28
N ASN A 15 -2.28 -11.72 -4.16
CA ASN A 15 -2.23 -10.56 -5.05
C ASN A 15 -2.19 -9.26 -4.26
N LEU A 16 -3.03 -9.12 -3.23
CA LEU A 16 -3.06 -7.92 -2.40
C LEU A 16 -1.76 -7.70 -1.62
N LYS A 17 -1.15 -8.77 -1.09
CA LYS A 17 0.18 -8.67 -0.45
C LYS A 17 1.23 -8.19 -1.45
N ASN A 18 1.18 -8.66 -2.69
CA ASN A 18 2.09 -8.20 -3.74
C ASN A 18 1.85 -6.73 -4.11
N GLU A 19 0.60 -6.28 -4.18
CA GLU A 19 0.25 -4.87 -4.42
C GLU A 19 0.77 -3.95 -3.31
N LEU A 20 0.69 -4.38 -2.05
CA LEU A 20 1.23 -3.62 -0.91
C LEU A 20 2.77 -3.54 -0.92
N ILE A 21 3.46 -4.62 -1.31
CA ILE A 21 4.91 -4.59 -1.51
C ILE A 21 5.26 -3.65 -2.65
N TRP A 22 4.53 -3.73 -3.76
CA TRP A 22 4.75 -2.87 -4.92
C TRP A 22 4.54 -1.39 -4.58
N LEU A 23 3.57 -1.07 -3.71
CA LEU A 23 3.38 0.28 -3.20
C LEU A 23 4.61 0.83 -2.47
N GLU A 24 5.21 0.03 -1.58
CA GLU A 24 6.41 0.43 -0.85
C GLU A 24 7.58 0.65 -1.82
N GLU A 25 7.75 -0.24 -2.81
CA GLU A 25 8.78 -0.12 -3.84
C GLU A 25 8.58 1.11 -4.74
N GLU A 26 7.34 1.42 -5.11
CA GLU A 26 6.99 2.59 -5.92
C GLU A 26 7.28 3.89 -5.15
N PHE A 27 6.96 3.93 -3.85
CA PHE A 27 7.33 5.05 -2.98
C PHE A 27 8.84 5.25 -2.94
N ASP A 28 9.60 4.16 -2.80
CA ASP A 28 11.06 4.18 -2.84
C ASP A 28 11.59 4.69 -4.19
N LEU A 29 11.02 4.23 -5.32
CA LEU A 29 11.40 4.69 -6.65
C LEU A 29 11.15 6.18 -6.85
N LEU A 30 10.01 6.68 -6.35
CA LEU A 30 9.58 8.04 -6.59
C LEU A 30 10.26 9.06 -5.66
N PHE A 31 10.48 8.72 -4.39
CA PHE A 31 10.77 9.70 -3.34
C PHE A 31 12.14 9.53 -2.68
N LYS A 32 12.75 8.35 -2.71
CA LYS A 32 14.02 8.06 -2.01
C LYS A 32 15.18 9.00 -2.36
N SER A 33 15.30 9.38 -3.63
CA SER A 33 16.39 10.23 -4.12
C SER A 33 16.21 11.72 -3.78
N LYS A 34 15.01 12.13 -3.37
CA LYS A 34 14.64 13.52 -3.08
C LYS A 34 14.07 13.69 -1.67
N LYS A 35 14.36 12.76 -0.77
CA LYS A 35 13.80 12.71 0.58
C LYS A 35 14.01 14.02 1.37
N ASP A 36 15.16 14.66 1.19
CA ASP A 36 15.48 15.94 1.86
C ASP A 36 14.94 17.19 1.12
N GLU A 37 14.37 17.01 -0.09
CA GLU A 37 13.96 18.09 -1.00
C GLU A 37 12.60 17.80 -1.66
N LEU A 38 11.67 17.19 -0.92
CA LEU A 38 10.31 16.94 -1.42
C LEU A 38 9.59 18.26 -1.71
N THR A 39 9.07 18.39 -2.93
CA THR A 39 8.25 19.54 -3.32
C THR A 39 6.79 19.34 -2.94
N ASP A 40 6.01 20.41 -2.93
CA ASP A 40 4.55 20.33 -2.73
C ASP A 40 3.87 19.41 -3.78
N GLU A 41 4.40 19.37 -5.01
CA GLU A 41 3.91 18.48 -6.06
C GLU A 41 4.21 17.01 -5.74
N ASP A 42 5.38 16.72 -5.15
CA ASP A 42 5.75 15.38 -4.72
C ASP A 42 4.86 14.90 -3.57
N ILE A 43 4.63 15.76 -2.57
CA ILE A 43 3.72 15.48 -1.46
C ILE A 43 2.31 15.20 -1.98
N LYS A 44 1.84 16.02 -2.92
CA LYS A 44 0.52 15.83 -3.54
C LYS A 44 0.44 14.50 -4.29
N LEU A 45 1.47 14.13 -5.04
CA LEU A 45 1.52 12.86 -5.76
C LEU A 45 1.50 11.67 -4.80
N GLY A 46 2.35 11.65 -3.78
CA GLY A 46 2.38 10.55 -2.82
C GLY A 46 1.05 10.42 -2.06
N ASN A 47 0.44 11.54 -1.67
CA ASN A 47 -0.89 11.53 -1.07
C ASN A 47 -1.97 10.99 -2.01
N GLN A 48 -1.89 11.26 -3.32
CA GLN A 48 -2.80 10.67 -4.31
C GLN A 48 -2.62 9.15 -4.42
N ILE A 49 -1.38 8.66 -4.38
CA ILE A 49 -1.08 7.23 -4.39
C ILE A 49 -1.66 6.55 -3.13
N LEU A 50 -1.39 7.10 -1.95
CA LEU A 50 -1.89 6.56 -0.68
C LEU A 50 -3.42 6.53 -0.63
N ASN A 51 -4.08 7.62 -1.02
CA ASN A 51 -5.54 7.69 -1.05
C ASN A 51 -6.14 6.64 -1.99
N ASN A 52 -5.58 6.48 -3.19
CA ASN A 52 -6.05 5.46 -4.14
C ASN A 52 -5.93 4.04 -3.57
N ILE A 53 -4.85 3.73 -2.85
CA ILE A 53 -4.68 2.41 -2.21
C ILE A 53 -5.73 2.24 -1.11
N ILE A 54 -5.86 3.21 -0.21
CA ILE A 54 -6.80 3.16 0.92
C ILE A 54 -8.24 3.00 0.41
N ASP A 55 -8.63 3.75 -0.62
CA ASP A 55 -9.97 3.68 -1.20
C ASP A 55 -10.27 2.32 -1.84
N ASN A 56 -9.30 1.71 -2.51
CA ASN A 56 -9.47 0.37 -3.09
C ASN A 56 -9.53 -0.72 -2.01
N LEU A 57 -8.83 -0.54 -0.88
CA LEU A 57 -8.78 -1.51 0.21
C LEU A 57 -9.91 -1.36 1.22
N ASN A 58 -10.56 -0.20 1.32
CA ASN A 58 -11.79 0.00 2.09
C ASN A 58 -12.96 -0.89 1.63
N LEU A 59 -12.83 -1.55 0.48
CA LEU A 59 -13.78 -2.53 -0.04
C LEU A 59 -13.59 -3.94 0.55
N ILE A 60 -12.56 -4.15 1.38
CA ILE A 60 -12.14 -5.45 1.90
C ILE A 60 -12.53 -5.57 3.38
N ASN A 61 -13.39 -6.54 3.70
CA ASN A 61 -13.78 -6.90 5.08
C ASN A 61 -12.94 -8.08 5.62
N ASP A 62 -11.63 -8.00 5.45
CA ASP A 62 -10.68 -9.05 5.85
C ASP A 62 -9.64 -8.45 6.80
N GLU A 63 -9.59 -8.98 8.02
CA GLU A 63 -8.78 -8.46 9.13
C GLU A 63 -7.27 -8.66 8.88
N ASP A 64 -6.88 -9.76 8.24
CA ASP A 64 -5.47 -10.04 7.92
C ASP A 64 -4.97 -9.08 6.83
N LEU A 65 -5.84 -8.73 5.89
CA LEU A 65 -5.54 -7.76 4.84
C LEU A 65 -5.48 -6.32 5.38
N LEU A 66 -6.40 -5.94 6.27
CA LEU A 66 -6.34 -4.65 6.97
C LEU A 66 -5.07 -4.53 7.81
N THR A 67 -4.66 -5.61 8.47
CA THR A 67 -3.39 -5.67 9.22
C THR A 67 -2.19 -5.50 8.29
N SER A 68 -2.19 -6.17 7.14
CA SER A 68 -1.12 -6.04 6.14
C SER A 68 -1.00 -4.61 5.60
N LEU A 69 -2.13 -3.97 5.32
CA LEU A 69 -2.18 -2.56 4.91
C LEU A 69 -1.62 -1.64 6.00
N ALA A 70 -2.07 -1.80 7.24
CA ALA A 70 -1.60 -0.97 8.35
C ALA A 70 -0.07 -1.07 8.51
N LEU A 71 0.49 -2.27 8.41
CA LEU A 71 1.93 -2.49 8.47
C LEU A 71 2.69 -1.86 7.28
N SER A 72 2.11 -1.89 6.08
CA SER A 72 2.70 -1.21 4.92
C SER A 72 2.67 0.31 5.07
N LEU A 73 1.56 0.87 5.54
CA LEU A 73 1.46 2.32 5.82
C LEU A 73 2.43 2.75 6.91
N GLU A 74 2.57 1.96 7.98
CA GLU A 74 3.56 2.22 9.03
C GLU A 74 5.00 2.20 8.48
N ARG A 75 5.34 1.28 7.56
CA ARG A 75 6.66 1.27 6.91
C ARG A 75 6.90 2.50 6.04
N ILE A 76 5.87 2.94 5.31
CA ILE A 76 5.94 4.16 4.50
C ILE A 76 6.07 5.38 5.41
N GLU A 77 5.27 5.51 6.47
CA GLU A 77 5.35 6.61 7.46
C GLU A 77 6.74 6.70 8.09
N ASN A 78 7.32 5.57 8.51
CA ASN A 78 8.67 5.54 9.05
C ASN A 78 9.75 5.93 8.03
N SER A 79 9.53 5.60 6.75
CA SER A 79 10.48 5.86 5.67
C SER A 79 10.31 7.25 5.05
N TYR A 80 9.11 7.83 5.13
CA TYR A 80 8.68 9.06 4.46
C TYR A 80 7.69 9.83 5.37
N PRO A 81 8.13 10.31 6.55
CA PRO A 81 7.26 10.98 7.52
C PRO A 81 6.65 12.27 6.97
N GLU A 82 7.20 12.83 5.88
CA GLU A 82 6.70 14.04 5.24
C GLU A 82 5.30 13.87 4.61
N PHE A 83 4.83 12.62 4.45
CA PHE A 83 3.51 12.29 3.91
C PHE A 83 2.45 12.02 4.99
N PHE A 84 2.79 12.09 6.28
CA PHE A 84 1.92 11.77 7.43
C PHE A 84 1.87 12.92 8.45
#